data_AF-K2GTG0-F1
#
_entry.id   AF-K2GTG0-F1
#
_cell.length_a   1.000
_cell.length_b   1.000
_cell.length_c   1.000
_cell.angle_alpha   90.00
_cell.angle_beta   90.00
_cell.angle_gamma   90.00
#
_symmetry.space_group_name_H-M   'P 1'
#
loop_
_entity.id
_entity.type
_entity.pdbx_description
1 polymer ?
#
loop_
_entity_poly.entity_id
_entity_poly.type
_entity_poly.pdbx_seq_one_letter_code
_entity_poly.pdbx_strand_id
1 'polypeptide(L)'
;SQKDYMTPQQIIELSQILYKIEGNQKIKLINSLIELDIWNQMDVWNNMFMRLMCIGKSSIYQEQYGLDLPSRWNLFDSNQQTQYRIAETQDFKKNLSTLLDTMKIVRVNDKTLNQFVGYILSQMRFDEIFRKEIDKLVKEKCPSQNGLTINDSKEQLLADMRKLYDSVYLTED
;
A
#
# COMPACT_ATOMS: atom_id res chain seq x y z
N SER A 1 1.75 -25.93 19.96
CA SER A 1 2.10 -24.55 20.35
C SER A 1 2.16 -23.72 19.07
N GLN A 2 1.01 -23.29 18.57
CA GLN A 2 0.94 -22.28 17.51
C GLN A 2 1.37 -20.99 18.20
N LYS A 3 2.63 -20.58 18.02
CA LYS A 3 2.99 -19.20 18.31
C LYS A 3 2.02 -18.38 17.47
N ASP A 4 1.12 -17.65 18.11
CA ASP A 4 0.32 -16.62 17.46
C ASP A 4 1.31 -15.65 16.82
N TYR A 5 1.65 -15.88 15.56
CA TYR A 5 2.46 -14.95 14.80
C TYR A 5 1.57 -13.73 14.62
N MET A 6 1.71 -12.76 15.52
CA MET A 6 1.07 -11.46 15.37
C MET A 6 1.51 -10.91 14.03
N THR A 7 0.59 -10.90 13.07
CA THR A 7 0.88 -10.28 11.78
C THR A 7 1.03 -8.78 12.00
N PRO A 8 1.85 -8.06 11.22
CA PRO A 8 2.07 -6.66 11.53
C PRO A 8 0.78 -5.82 11.43
N GLN A 9 -0.23 -6.28 10.69
CA GLN A 9 -1.59 -5.74 10.72
C GLN A 9 -2.23 -5.85 12.12
N GLN A 10 -2.19 -7.03 12.74
CA GLN A 10 -2.73 -7.24 14.09
C GLN A 10 -1.96 -6.45 15.14
N ILE A 11 -0.65 -6.27 14.98
CA ILE A 11 0.15 -5.39 15.85
C ILE A 11 -0.41 -3.96 15.78
N ILE A 12 -0.64 -3.46 14.58
CA ILE A 12 -1.19 -2.12 14.36
C ILE A 12 -2.61 -1.99 14.94
N GLU A 13 -3.50 -2.94 14.66
CA GLU A 13 -4.88 -2.95 15.16
C GLU A 13 -4.92 -2.96 16.69
N LEU A 14 -4.17 -3.86 17.34
CA LEU A 14 -4.14 -3.96 18.80
C LEU A 14 -3.49 -2.73 19.45
N SER A 15 -2.47 -2.15 18.82
CA SER A 15 -1.80 -0.97 19.36
C SER A 15 -2.70 0.27 19.44
N GLN A 16 -3.79 0.31 18.68
CA GLN A 16 -4.75 1.41 18.71
C GLN A 16 -5.64 1.40 19.96
N ILE A 17 -5.89 0.21 20.52
CA ILE A 17 -6.75 0.01 21.69
C ILE A 17 -5.95 -0.14 22.99
N LEU A 18 -4.70 -0.61 22.90
CA LEU A 18 -3.83 -0.85 24.04
C LEU A 18 -3.06 0.40 24.46
N TYR A 19 -2.67 0.44 25.74
CA TYR A 19 -1.91 1.53 26.33
C TYR A 19 -0.92 1.01 27.36
N LYS A 20 0.16 1.78 27.59
CA LYS A 20 1.07 1.63 28.73
C LYS A 20 0.87 2.78 29.73
N ILE A 21 1.25 2.54 30.98
CA ILE A 21 1.26 3.56 32.03
C ILE A 21 2.72 3.89 32.36
N GLU A 22 3.13 5.14 32.19
CA GLU A 22 4.45 5.65 32.57
C GLU A 22 4.28 6.89 33.43
N GLY A 23 4.82 6.89 34.65
CA GLY A 23 4.79 8.07 35.54
C GLY A 23 3.39 8.68 35.73
N ASN A 24 2.35 7.85 35.94
CA ASN A 24 0.93 8.22 36.01
C ASN A 24 0.27 8.71 34.70
N GLN A 25 0.94 8.62 33.55
CA GLN A 25 0.36 8.97 32.25
C GLN A 25 0.00 7.72 31.45
N LYS A 26 -1.19 7.75 30.82
CA LYS A 26 -1.65 6.73 29.89
C LYS A 26 -1.18 7.06 28.47
N ILE A 27 -0.31 6.22 27.92
CA ILE A 27 0.26 6.39 26.58
C ILE A 27 -0.27 5.28 25.69
N LYS A 28 -0.97 5.62 24.60
CA LYS A 28 -1.43 4.63 23.61
C LYS A 28 -0.22 3.96 22.96
N LEU A 29 -0.25 2.63 22.83
CA LEU A 29 0.88 1.89 22.26
C LEU A 29 1.17 2.31 20.81
N ILE A 30 0.14 2.66 20.03
CA ILE A 30 0.32 3.12 18.65
C ILE A 30 1.30 4.31 18.55
N ASN A 31 1.32 5.20 19.53
CA ASN A 31 2.24 6.34 19.53
C ASN A 31 3.71 5.94 19.61
N SER A 32 4.01 4.75 20.15
CA SER A 32 5.36 4.18 20.19
C SER A 32 5.71 3.36 18.94
N LEU A 33 4.73 3.11 18.07
CA LEU A 33 4.90 2.30 16.87
C LEU A 33 4.88 3.13 15.60
N ILE A 34 4.27 4.32 15.59
CA ILE A 34 4.26 5.22 14.43
C ILE A 34 5.70 5.53 13.97
N GLU A 35 5.90 5.65 12.66
CA GLU A 35 7.16 6.10 12.03
C GLU A 35 8.39 5.16 12.23
N LEU A 36 8.23 3.98 12.83
CA LEU A 36 9.31 2.99 12.90
C LEU A 36 9.77 2.55 11.50
N ASP A 37 11.08 2.36 11.32
CA ASP A 37 11.70 1.97 10.04
C ASP A 37 11.13 0.68 9.45
N ILE A 38 10.66 -0.25 10.29
CA ILE A 38 10.03 -1.49 9.86
C ILE A 38 8.81 -1.24 8.97
N TRP A 39 8.07 -0.16 9.19
CA TRP A 39 6.91 0.22 8.38
C TRP A 39 7.29 0.78 7.01
N ASN A 40 8.56 1.09 6.78
CA ASN A 40 9.08 1.51 5.48
C ASN A 40 9.76 0.36 4.72
N GLN A 41 9.65 -0.88 5.22
CA GLN A 41 10.10 -2.07 4.49
C GLN A 41 9.00 -2.61 3.58
N MET A 42 9.28 -2.67 2.27
CA MET A 42 8.34 -3.13 1.24
C MET A 42 7.78 -4.53 1.52
N ASP A 43 8.63 -5.44 2.02
CA ASP A 43 8.25 -6.83 2.27
C ASP A 43 7.13 -6.96 3.31
N VAL A 44 7.05 -6.05 4.28
CA VAL A 44 5.97 -6.03 5.29
C VAL A 44 4.62 -5.87 4.60
N TRP A 45 4.52 -4.92 3.68
CA TRP A 45 3.28 -4.59 2.98
C TRP A 45 2.95 -5.58 1.89
N ASN A 46 3.94 -6.04 1.12
CA ASN A 46 3.76 -7.08 0.11
C ASN A 46 3.25 -8.38 0.75
N ASN A 47 3.82 -8.80 1.87
CA ASN A 47 3.39 -10.02 2.56
C ASN A 47 1.95 -9.89 3.10
N MET A 48 1.58 -8.74 3.66
CA MET A 48 0.20 -8.49 4.07
C MET A 48 -0.77 -8.52 2.89
N PHE A 49 -0.42 -7.82 1.80
CA PHE A 49 -1.26 -7.75 0.61
C PHE A 49 -1.47 -9.13 -0.01
N MET A 50 -0.40 -9.90 -0.19
CA MET A 50 -0.49 -11.27 -0.70
C MET A 50 -1.35 -12.17 0.18
N ARG A 51 -1.21 -12.07 1.50
CA ARG A 51 -2.07 -12.81 2.44
C ARG A 51 -3.54 -12.46 2.26
N LEU A 52 -3.89 -11.16 2.19
CA LEU A 52 -5.27 -10.72 1.99
C LEU A 52 -5.82 -11.21 0.64
N MET A 53 -5.05 -11.11 -0.43
CA MET A 53 -5.46 -11.60 -1.75
C MET A 53 -5.68 -13.11 -1.77
N CYS A 54 -4.83 -13.90 -1.10
CA CYS A 54 -5.03 -15.37 -1.00
C CYS A 54 -6.31 -15.73 -0.23
N ILE A 55 -6.61 -15.02 0.86
CA ILE A 55 -7.86 -15.19 1.62
C ILE A 55 -9.07 -14.82 0.75
N GLY A 56 -8.98 -13.67 0.07
CA GLY A 56 -10.00 -13.19 -0.86
C GLY A 56 -10.31 -14.19 -1.97
N LYS A 57 -9.27 -14.69 -2.65
CA LYS A 57 -9.43 -15.74 -3.67
C LYS A 57 -10.08 -17.00 -3.11
N SER A 58 -9.67 -17.44 -1.92
CA SER A 58 -10.29 -18.61 -1.29
C SER A 58 -11.79 -18.40 -1.07
N SER A 59 -12.20 -17.18 -0.71
CA SER A 59 -13.62 -16.81 -0.56
C SER A 59 -14.36 -16.74 -1.91
N ILE A 60 -13.75 -16.19 -2.95
CA ILE A 60 -14.36 -16.02 -4.28
C ILE A 60 -14.60 -17.37 -4.95
N TYR A 61 -13.62 -18.25 -4.88
CA TYR A 61 -13.68 -19.59 -5.49
C TYR A 61 -14.27 -20.65 -4.55
N GLN A 62 -14.60 -20.29 -3.30
CA GLN A 62 -15.14 -21.17 -2.25
C GLN A 62 -14.28 -22.41 -1.94
N GLU A 63 -12.96 -22.27 -2.08
CA GLU A 63 -12.01 -23.37 -1.93
C GLU A 63 -10.74 -22.89 -1.24
N GLN A 64 -10.02 -23.78 -0.57
CA GLN A 64 -8.66 -23.46 -0.15
C GLN A 64 -7.80 -23.29 -1.41
N TYR A 65 -7.21 -22.11 -1.59
CA TYR A 65 -6.43 -21.81 -2.78
C TYR A 65 -5.25 -22.78 -2.93
N GLY A 66 -5.39 -23.75 -3.82
CA GLY A 66 -4.34 -24.65 -4.30
C GLY A 66 -3.87 -24.26 -5.71
N LEU A 67 -2.77 -24.85 -6.16
CA LEU A 67 -2.11 -24.56 -7.44
C LEU A 67 -2.94 -24.86 -8.72
N ASP A 68 -4.18 -25.36 -8.57
CA ASP A 68 -5.04 -25.83 -9.68
C ASP A 68 -6.04 -24.79 -10.22
N LEU A 69 -5.98 -23.52 -9.81
CA LEU A 69 -6.84 -22.50 -10.42
C LEU A 69 -6.55 -22.29 -11.92
N PRO A 70 -5.28 -22.21 -12.38
CA PRO A 70 -4.97 -21.99 -13.80
C PRO A 70 -5.49 -23.12 -14.71
N SER A 71 -5.45 -24.37 -14.23
CA SER A 71 -5.93 -25.54 -14.99
C SER A 71 -7.45 -25.57 -15.11
N ARG A 72 -8.18 -25.14 -14.07
CA ARG A 72 -9.65 -25.10 -14.06
C ARG A 72 -10.26 -23.84 -14.66
N TRP A 73 -9.49 -22.77 -14.82
CA TRP A 73 -10.00 -21.52 -15.38
C TRP A 73 -10.74 -21.73 -16.72
N ASN A 74 -10.18 -22.59 -17.57
CA ASN A 74 -10.74 -22.89 -18.88
C ASN A 74 -11.96 -23.83 -18.84
N LEU A 75 -12.28 -24.40 -17.68
CA LEU A 75 -13.47 -25.24 -17.47
C LEU A 75 -14.70 -24.42 -17.08
N PHE A 76 -14.50 -23.19 -16.57
CA PHE A 76 -15.60 -22.28 -16.25
C PHE A 76 -16.20 -21.69 -17.53
N ASP A 77 -17.52 -21.52 -17.55
CA ASP A 77 -18.18 -20.82 -18.64
C ASP A 77 -17.88 -19.31 -18.62
N SER A 78 -18.19 -18.62 -19.72
CA SER A 78 -17.89 -17.19 -19.87
C SER A 78 -18.58 -16.31 -18.82
N ASN A 79 -19.75 -16.70 -18.32
CA ASN A 79 -20.47 -15.94 -17.31
C ASN A 79 -19.80 -16.11 -15.94
N GLN A 80 -19.45 -17.34 -15.56
CA GLN A 80 -18.70 -17.65 -14.35
C GLN A 80 -17.35 -16.94 -14.32
N GLN A 81 -16.58 -17.00 -15.42
CA GLN A 81 -15.31 -16.29 -15.55
C GLN A 81 -15.49 -14.78 -15.35
N THR A 82 -16.53 -14.20 -15.94
CA THR A 82 -16.85 -12.77 -15.79
C THR A 82 -17.18 -12.42 -14.34
N GLN A 83 -18.03 -13.21 -13.68
CA GLN A 83 -18.39 -13.01 -12.27
C GLN A 83 -17.17 -13.10 -11.36
N TYR A 84 -16.29 -14.08 -11.57
CA TYR A 84 -15.05 -14.19 -10.80
C TYR A 84 -14.11 -13.00 -11.05
N ARG A 85 -13.96 -12.53 -12.29
CA ARG A 85 -13.15 -11.33 -12.57
C ARG A 85 -13.69 -10.09 -11.87
N ILE A 86 -15.01 -9.90 -11.86
CA ILE A 86 -15.65 -8.78 -11.16
C ILE A 86 -15.37 -8.90 -9.65
N ALA A 87 -15.56 -10.09 -9.07
CA ALA A 87 -15.30 -10.34 -7.66
C ALA A 87 -13.83 -10.13 -7.28
N GLU A 88 -12.88 -10.64 -8.07
CA GLU A 88 -11.44 -10.43 -7.87
C GLU A 88 -11.09 -8.94 -7.88
N THR A 89 -11.68 -8.19 -8.81
CA THR A 89 -11.45 -6.74 -8.97
C THR A 89 -11.99 -5.96 -7.77
N GLN A 90 -13.20 -6.30 -7.29
CA GLN A 90 -13.79 -5.67 -6.11
C GLN A 90 -13.02 -6.00 -4.84
N ASP A 91 -12.64 -7.26 -4.65
CA ASP A 91 -11.89 -7.70 -3.48
C ASP A 91 -10.48 -7.10 -3.44
N PHE A 92 -9.82 -6.97 -4.59
CA PHE A 92 -8.57 -6.22 -4.71
C PHE A 92 -8.72 -4.78 -4.19
N LYS A 93 -9.73 -4.04 -4.66
CA LYS A 93 -9.95 -2.64 -4.26
C LYS A 93 -10.17 -2.53 -2.76
N LYS A 94 -10.97 -3.44 -2.20
CA LYS A 94 -11.24 -3.53 -0.76
C LYS A 94 -9.95 -3.79 0.02
N ASN A 95 -9.19 -4.82 -0.35
CA ASN A 95 -7.96 -5.19 0.33
C ASN A 95 -6.91 -4.08 0.26
N LEU A 96 -6.76 -3.44 -0.89
CA LEU A 96 -5.88 -2.29 -1.05
C LEU A 96 -6.33 -1.13 -0.17
N SER A 97 -7.63 -0.80 -0.14
CA SER A 97 -8.16 0.25 0.74
C SER A 97 -7.84 -0.03 2.21
N THR A 98 -8.06 -1.26 2.68
CA THR A 98 -7.76 -1.66 4.06
C THR A 98 -6.27 -1.53 4.38
N LEU A 99 -5.41 -1.91 3.43
CA LEU A 99 -3.97 -1.74 3.57
C LEU A 99 -3.55 -0.27 3.61
N LEU A 100 -4.10 0.58 2.74
CA LEU A 100 -3.83 2.01 2.76
C LEU A 100 -4.28 2.65 4.07
N ASP A 101 -5.43 2.25 4.62
CA ASP A 101 -5.87 2.69 5.95
C ASP A 101 -4.87 2.29 7.04
N THR A 102 -4.33 1.07 6.96
CA THR A 102 -3.33 0.55 7.89
C THR A 102 -1.99 1.29 7.77
N MET A 103 -1.52 1.54 6.55
CA MET A 103 -0.31 2.33 6.26
C MET A 103 -0.42 3.75 6.78
N LYS A 104 -1.60 4.37 6.64
CA LYS A 104 -1.88 5.72 7.16
C LYS A 104 -1.73 5.79 8.67
N ILE A 105 -2.22 4.77 9.39
CA ILE A 105 -2.17 4.71 10.86
C ILE A 105 -0.71 4.78 11.36
N VAL A 106 0.20 4.04 10.72
CA VAL A 106 1.62 3.99 11.10
C VAL A 106 2.50 5.03 10.39
N ARG A 107 1.91 5.86 9.53
CA ARG A 107 2.56 6.93 8.76
C ARG A 107 3.73 6.42 7.91
N VAL A 108 3.45 5.45 7.05
CA VAL A 108 4.40 5.03 6.01
C VAL A 108 4.80 6.23 5.15
N ASN A 109 6.08 6.33 4.79
CA ASN A 109 6.55 7.44 3.97
C ASN A 109 6.09 7.32 2.50
N ASP A 110 6.03 8.46 1.81
CA ASP A 110 5.55 8.55 0.42
C ASP A 110 6.34 7.62 -0.52
N LYS A 111 7.64 7.43 -0.28
CA LYS A 111 8.50 6.58 -1.11
C LYS A 111 8.04 5.11 -1.06
N THR A 112 7.88 4.56 0.14
CA THR A 112 7.44 3.17 0.35
C THR A 112 6.03 2.98 -0.18
N LEU A 113 5.13 3.93 0.09
CA LEU A 113 3.76 3.90 -0.40
C LEU A 113 3.71 3.83 -1.94
N ASN A 114 4.44 4.72 -2.61
CA ASN A 114 4.48 4.77 -4.08
C ASN A 114 5.13 3.51 -4.67
N GLN A 115 6.20 3.00 -4.06
CA GLN A 115 6.83 1.75 -4.47
C GLN A 115 5.88 0.55 -4.34
N PHE A 116 5.12 0.47 -3.24
CA PHE A 116 4.13 -0.58 -3.01
C PHE A 116 3.00 -0.55 -4.03
N VAL A 117 2.39 0.62 -4.23
CA VAL A 117 1.30 0.79 -5.20
C VAL A 117 1.80 0.46 -6.61
N GLY A 118 2.96 1.00 -7.00
CA GLY A 118 3.58 0.72 -8.30
C GLY A 118 3.88 -0.77 -8.49
N TYR A 119 4.41 -1.43 -7.47
CA TYR A 119 4.67 -2.87 -7.49
C TYR A 119 3.38 -3.66 -7.74
N ILE A 120 2.32 -3.42 -6.96
CA ILE A 120 1.06 -4.18 -7.11
C ILE A 120 0.42 -3.93 -8.49
N LEU A 121 0.38 -2.69 -8.95
CA LEU A 121 -0.16 -2.34 -10.27
C LEU A 121 0.67 -2.92 -11.43
N SER A 122 1.95 -3.22 -11.21
CA SER A 122 2.80 -3.90 -12.19
C SER A 122 2.56 -5.41 -12.25
N GLN A 123 2.19 -6.03 -11.12
CA GLN A 123 1.94 -7.47 -11.03
C GLN A 123 0.61 -7.89 -11.67
N MET A 124 -0.30 -6.94 -11.88
CA MET A 124 -1.63 -7.22 -12.41
C MET A 124 -1.90 -6.49 -13.72
N ARG A 125 -2.49 -7.20 -14.68
CA ARG A 125 -2.90 -6.63 -15.97
C ARG A 125 -4.23 -5.89 -15.81
N PHE A 126 -4.19 -4.74 -15.15
CA PHE A 126 -5.33 -3.83 -15.07
C PHE A 126 -5.33 -2.83 -16.23
N ASP A 127 -6.53 -2.52 -16.71
CA ASP A 127 -6.74 -1.44 -17.67
C ASP A 127 -6.45 -0.06 -17.05
N GLU A 128 -6.39 0.94 -17.92
CA GLU A 128 -6.08 2.31 -17.52
C GLU A 128 -7.15 2.95 -16.61
N ILE A 129 -8.40 2.51 -16.74
CA ILE A 129 -9.52 3.02 -15.93
C ILE A 129 -9.30 2.58 -14.48
N PHE A 130 -9.02 1.30 -14.26
CA PHE A 130 -8.77 0.75 -12.94
C PHE A 130 -7.52 1.36 -12.30
N ARG A 131 -6.44 1.58 -13.07
CA ARG A 131 -5.23 2.26 -12.58
C ARG A 131 -5.56 3.65 -12.02
N LYS A 132 -6.35 4.44 -12.74
CA LYS A 132 -6.78 5.78 -12.29
C LYS A 132 -7.66 5.73 -11.03
N GLU A 133 -8.50 4.71 -10.89
CA GLU A 133 -9.29 4.51 -9.68
C GLU A 133 -8.40 4.21 -8.47
N ILE A 134 -7.36 3.39 -8.64
CA ILE A 134 -6.38 3.11 -7.58
C ILE A 134 -5.60 4.38 -7.21
N ASP A 135 -5.13 5.14 -8.19
CA ASP A 135 -4.42 6.41 -7.92
C ASP A 135 -5.30 7.39 -7.12
N LYS A 136 -6.60 7.47 -7.46
CA LYS A 136 -7.57 8.27 -6.70
C LYS A 136 -7.71 7.76 -5.27
N LEU A 137 -7.87 6.45 -5.09
CA LEU A 137 -8.00 5.82 -3.77
C LEU A 137 -6.76 6.09 -2.89
N VAL A 138 -5.56 5.99 -3.46
CA VAL A 138 -4.29 6.26 -2.75
C VAL A 138 -4.26 7.71 -2.28
N LYS A 139 -4.57 8.66 -3.16
CA LYS A 139 -4.62 10.10 -2.82
C LYS A 139 -5.67 10.42 -1.75
N GLU A 140 -6.82 9.77 -1.77
CA GLU A 140 -7.88 9.97 -0.77
C GLU A 140 -7.48 9.43 0.61
N LYS A 141 -6.88 8.24 0.65
CA LYS A 141 -6.57 7.53 1.91
C LYS A 141 -5.28 8.03 2.54
N CYS A 142 -4.23 8.12 1.73
CA CYS A 142 -2.90 8.58 2.10
C CYS A 142 -2.59 9.83 1.28
N PRO A 143 -3.24 10.98 1.55
CA PRO A 143 -2.84 12.23 0.94
C PRO A 143 -1.39 12.44 1.31
N SER A 144 -0.53 12.54 0.30
CA SER A 144 0.89 12.80 0.51
C SER A 144 1.01 13.99 1.46
N GLN A 145 1.81 13.86 2.53
CA GLN A 145 2.14 15.02 3.34
C GLN A 145 2.86 16.08 2.49
N ASN A 146 3.41 15.66 1.35
CA ASN A 146 3.82 16.50 0.24
C ASN A 146 2.68 16.70 -0.77
N GLY A 147 1.83 17.69 -0.51
CA GLY A 147 0.92 18.27 -1.51
C GLY A 147 1.65 19.06 -2.61
N LEU A 148 2.80 18.57 -3.08
CA LEU A 148 3.57 19.09 -4.20
C LEU A 148 4.01 17.90 -5.04
N THR A 149 3.25 17.70 -6.11
CA THR A 149 3.66 17.10 -7.39
C THR A 149 5.16 16.83 -7.47
N ILE A 150 5.52 15.53 -7.50
CA ILE A 150 6.91 15.03 -7.63
C ILE A 150 7.60 15.54 -8.92
N ASN A 151 6.82 16.01 -9.91
CA ASN A 151 7.37 16.67 -11.10
C ASN A 151 7.72 18.15 -10.86
N ASP A 152 6.91 18.89 -10.11
CA ASP A 152 7.17 20.31 -9.84
C ASP A 152 8.37 20.48 -8.91
N SER A 153 8.56 19.60 -7.91
CA SER A 153 9.70 19.72 -7.00
C SER A 153 11.04 19.37 -7.68
N LYS A 154 11.06 18.42 -8.62
CA LYS A 154 12.28 18.05 -9.34
C LYS A 154 12.67 19.13 -10.37
N GLU A 155 11.70 19.68 -11.08
CA GLU A 155 11.94 20.78 -12.02
C GLU A 155 12.30 22.08 -11.30
N GLN A 156 11.66 22.39 -10.17
CA GLN A 156 12.01 23.53 -9.32
C GLN A 156 13.43 23.37 -8.73
N LEU A 157 13.76 22.19 -8.22
CA LEU A 157 15.08 21.92 -7.64
C LEU A 157 16.19 21.92 -8.70
N LEU A 158 15.89 21.46 -9.93
CA LEU A 158 16.79 21.61 -11.08
C LEU A 158 16.93 23.08 -11.53
N ALA A 159 15.86 23.87 -11.48
CA ALA A 159 15.89 25.31 -11.79
C ALA A 159 16.67 26.10 -10.74
N ASP A 160 16.51 25.77 -9.45
CA ASP A 160 17.24 26.39 -8.35
C ASP A 160 18.72 26.01 -8.38
N MET A 161 19.05 24.74 -8.68
CA MET A 161 20.45 24.32 -8.90
C MET A 161 21.08 24.98 -10.13
N ARG A 162 20.32 25.19 -11.22
CA ARG A 162 20.81 25.96 -12.39
C ARG A 162 21.06 27.42 -12.04
N LYS A 163 20.14 28.09 -11.33
CA LYS A 163 20.36 29.47 -10.86
C LYS A 163 21.59 29.59 -9.97
N LEU A 164 21.81 28.62 -9.08
CA LEU A 164 22.98 28.59 -8.20
C LEU A 164 24.27 28.36 -9.00
N TYR A 165 24.25 27.44 -9.97
CA TYR A 165 25.37 27.21 -10.89
C TYR A 165 25.69 28.45 -11.73
N ASP A 166 24.68 29.06 -12.34
CA ASP A 166 24.82 30.27 -13.17
C ASP A 166 25.35 31.45 -12.33
N SER A 167 24.88 31.61 -11.09
CA SER A 167 25.36 32.67 -10.17
C SER A 167 26.80 32.50 -9.70
N VAL A 168 27.35 31.28 -9.75
CA VAL A 168 28.69 30.95 -9.26
C VAL A 168 29.70 30.81 -10.39
N TYR A 169 29.27 30.36 -11.58
CA TYR A 169 30.15 30.01 -12.70
C TYR A 169 29.90 30.81 -13.99
N LEU A 170 28.81 31.57 -14.08
CA LEU A 170 28.57 32.52 -15.17
C LEU A 170 28.52 33.94 -14.59
N THR A 171 29.67 34.45 -14.16
CA THR A 171 29.88 35.90 -14.20
C THR A 171 30.02 36.29 -15.66
N GLU A 172 29.12 37.16 -16.13
CA GLU A 172 29.15 37.79 -17.45
C GLU A 172 30.57 38.25 -17.83
N ASP A 173 30.95 38.04 -19.09
CA ASP A 173 31.96 38.88 -19.75
C ASP A 173 31.45 40.33 -19.84
#